data_AF-K3X484-F1
#
_entry.id   AF-K3X484-F1
#
_cell.length_a   1.000
_cell.length_b   1.000
_cell.length_c   1.000
_cell.angle_alpha   90.00
_cell.angle_beta   90.00
_cell.angle_gamma   90.00
#
_symmetry.space_group_name_H-M   'P 1'
#
loop_
_entity.id
_entity.type
_entity.pdbx_description
1 polymer ?
#
loop_
_entity_poly.entity_id
_entity_poly.type
_entity_poly.pdbx_seq_one_letter_code
_entity_poly.pdbx_strand_id
1 'polypeptide(L)'
;MESLAVIPRESIRAALRVQFVGDYRGGDQTAKYQEWFTFLTYSLVEPSCGMFRSVSIVEQTFYLNPNSLYDVGEGHLMYYFAMGRLIGRALLEGRVLGFHLALPLLKMTLGMPLSFNDLEYVDPETYTMLLALLVDDGAEERGLKFCIEEKLKGDETSTHVIDLIPDGRNIDVDDHNKDEYVNRVFRYVLFESVSSQLYMFLKGVYEMVPQELLILFDPEEFDYVLYGSDEINAVAWKRKRRLRNDLSASIDIEDVIEVAGTGMDILSLFLDD
;
A
#
# COMPACT_ATOMS: atom_id res chain seq x y z
N MET A 1 2.84 1.87 18.61
CA MET A 1 2.58 0.75 17.68
C MET A 1 2.58 -0.61 18.37
N GLU A 2 3.60 -0.94 19.18
CA GLU A 2 3.70 -2.23 19.89
C GLU A 2 2.44 -2.61 20.67
N SER A 3 1.88 -1.67 21.44
CA SER A 3 0.65 -1.91 22.21
C SER A 3 -0.53 -2.34 21.34
N LEU A 4 -0.61 -1.91 20.07
CA LEU A 4 -1.66 -2.34 19.15
C LEU A 4 -1.40 -3.74 18.58
N ALA A 5 -0.14 -4.11 18.39
CA ALA A 5 0.24 -5.44 17.91
C ALA A 5 -0.04 -6.55 18.93
N VAL A 6 0.06 -6.25 20.23
CA VAL A 6 -0.06 -7.27 21.30
C VAL A 6 -1.47 -7.45 21.86
N ILE A 7 -2.45 -6.63 21.44
CA ILE A 7 -3.83 -6.80 21.91
C ILE A 7 -4.34 -8.19 21.45
N PRO A 8 -4.89 -9.02 22.36
CA PRO A 8 -5.46 -10.31 22.00
C PRO A 8 -6.64 -10.15 21.04
N ARG A 9 -6.77 -11.08 20.09
CA ARG A 9 -7.84 -11.09 19.08
C ARG A 9 -9.24 -10.95 19.68
N GLU A 10 -9.48 -11.55 20.84
CA GLU A 10 -10.79 -11.52 21.52
C GLU A 10 -11.16 -10.13 22.04
N SER A 11 -10.16 -9.30 22.31
CA SER A 11 -10.29 -7.94 22.83
C SER A 11 -9.98 -6.87 21.79
N ILE A 12 -9.66 -7.25 20.56
CA ILE A 12 -9.16 -6.31 19.55
C ILE A 12 -10.20 -5.27 19.12
N ARG A 13 -11.49 -5.57 19.31
CA ARG A 13 -12.63 -4.66 19.06
C ARG A 13 -13.13 -3.96 20.32
N ALA A 14 -12.55 -4.25 21.49
CA ALA A 14 -12.94 -3.58 22.72
C ALA A 14 -12.59 -2.09 22.67
N ALA A 15 -13.34 -1.29 23.44
CA ALA A 15 -13.03 0.12 23.65
C ALA A 15 -11.65 0.23 24.31
N LEU A 16 -10.77 1.05 23.71
CA LEU A 16 -9.43 1.27 24.24
C LEU A 16 -9.44 2.39 25.26
N ARG A 17 -8.72 2.15 26.36
CA ARG A 17 -8.44 3.16 27.37
C ARG A 17 -7.00 3.63 27.20
N VAL A 18 -6.81 4.91 26.90
CA VAL A 18 -5.49 5.49 26.72
C VAL A 18 -5.05 6.23 27.98
N GLN A 19 -3.83 5.93 28.42
CA GLN A 19 -3.16 6.65 29.49
C GLN A 19 -1.76 7.06 29.02
N PHE A 20 -1.50 8.37 28.99
CA PHE A 20 -0.18 8.90 28.70
C PHE A 20 0.75 8.70 29.90
N VAL A 21 2.00 8.31 29.63
CA VAL A 21 3.01 8.14 30.68
C VAL A 21 3.25 9.47 31.39
N GLY A 22 3.19 9.47 32.72
CA GLY A 22 3.34 10.69 33.53
C GLY A 22 2.05 11.48 33.74
N ASP A 23 0.94 11.10 33.08
CA ASP A 23 -0.39 11.66 33.36
C ASP A 23 -1.11 10.82 34.43
N TYR A 24 -0.98 11.28 35.68
CA TYR A 24 -1.62 10.69 36.85
C TYR A 24 -3.04 11.22 37.11
N ARG A 25 -3.52 12.18 36.31
CA ARG A 25 -4.84 12.78 36.52
C ARG A 25 -5.89 11.98 35.75
N GLY A 26 -6.96 11.62 36.46
CA GLY A 26 -8.21 11.21 35.82
C GLY A 26 -8.66 12.32 34.88
N GLY A 27 -8.85 11.99 33.61
CA GLY A 27 -9.25 12.95 32.56
C GLY A 27 -10.19 12.28 31.57
N ASP A 28 -10.80 13.08 30.70
CA ASP A 28 -11.74 12.59 29.69
C ASP A 28 -11.05 11.56 28.78
N GLN A 29 -11.54 10.32 28.84
CA GLN A 29 -10.98 9.20 28.09
C GLN A 29 -11.20 9.36 26.60
N THR A 30 -12.29 10.01 26.18
CA THR A 30 -12.58 10.28 24.79
C THR A 30 -11.57 11.26 24.20
N ALA A 31 -11.29 12.34 24.94
CA ALA A 31 -10.30 13.34 24.53
C ALA A 31 -8.89 12.73 24.45
N LYS A 32 -8.47 11.98 25.48
CA LYS A 32 -7.16 11.29 25.47
C LYS A 32 -7.02 10.30 24.32
N TYR A 33 -8.10 9.57 24.01
CA TYR A 33 -8.11 8.64 22.90
C TYR A 33 -7.98 9.37 21.55
N GLN A 34 -8.75 10.45 21.35
CA GLN A 34 -8.68 11.25 20.14
C GLN A 34 -7.28 11.83 19.93
N GLU A 35 -6.69 12.41 20.98
CA GLU A 35 -5.32 12.94 20.96
C GLU A 35 -4.30 11.86 20.61
N TRP A 36 -4.38 10.69 21.24
CA TRP A 36 -3.51 9.55 20.93
C TRP A 36 -3.65 9.07 19.48
N PHE A 37 -4.88 8.96 18.98
CA PHE A 37 -5.14 8.52 17.61
C PHE A 37 -4.52 9.50 16.62
N THR A 38 -4.74 10.80 16.82
CA THR A 38 -4.16 11.87 15.99
C THR A 38 -2.64 11.85 16.02
N PHE A 39 -2.01 11.80 17.21
CA PHE A 39 -0.55 11.73 17.29
C PHE A 39 0.00 10.49 16.59
N LEU A 40 -0.65 9.35 16.75
CA LEU A 40 -0.19 8.11 16.14
C LEU A 40 -0.26 8.19 14.61
N THR A 41 -1.36 8.68 14.04
CA THR A 41 -1.49 8.79 12.58
C THR A 41 -0.52 9.80 11.97
N TYR A 42 -0.27 10.93 12.64
CA TYR A 42 0.77 11.87 12.23
C TYR A 42 2.17 11.25 12.27
N SER A 43 2.54 10.58 13.37
CA SER A 43 3.86 9.96 13.49
C SER A 43 4.11 8.85 12.47
N LEU A 44 3.06 8.18 11.97
CA LEU A 44 3.21 7.11 10.98
C LEU A 44 3.71 7.61 9.62
N VAL A 45 3.33 8.83 9.24
CA VAL A 45 3.68 9.42 7.94
C VAL A 45 4.91 10.33 8.01
N GLU A 46 5.49 10.52 9.19
CA GLU A 46 6.76 11.24 9.31
C GLU A 46 7.89 10.47 8.61
N PRO A 47 8.77 11.15 7.85
CA PRO A 47 9.91 10.49 7.18
C PRO A 47 10.87 9.76 8.13
N SER A 48 10.87 10.13 9.42
CA SER A 48 11.63 9.49 10.51
C SER A 48 11.05 8.13 10.91
N CYS A 49 9.77 7.87 10.63
CA CYS A 49 9.10 6.62 10.97
C CYS A 49 9.57 5.45 10.11
N GLY A 50 9.95 5.71 8.85
CA GLY A 50 10.49 4.68 7.94
C GLY A 50 9.47 3.62 7.48
N MET A 51 8.19 3.74 7.86
CA MET A 51 7.15 2.78 7.51
C MET A 51 6.53 3.02 6.13
N PHE A 52 6.51 4.27 5.68
CA PHE A 52 5.88 4.65 4.42
C PHE A 52 6.84 5.41 3.52
N ARG A 53 6.72 5.15 2.22
CA ARG A 53 7.29 5.97 1.15
C ARG A 53 6.23 6.96 0.70
N SER A 54 6.58 8.25 0.64
CA SER A 54 5.69 9.26 0.08
C SER A 54 5.67 9.13 -1.45
N VAL A 55 4.47 8.98 -2.02
CA VAL A 55 4.24 9.04 -3.47
C VAL A 55 3.97 10.48 -3.87
N SER A 56 3.16 11.19 -3.09
CA SER A 56 2.85 12.61 -3.28
C SER A 56 2.92 13.35 -1.96
N ILE A 57 3.88 14.27 -1.83
CA ILE A 57 4.03 15.10 -0.63
C ILE A 57 2.87 16.09 -0.53
N VAL A 58 2.41 16.64 -1.66
CA VAL A 58 1.35 17.65 -1.70
C VAL A 58 0.02 17.04 -1.26
N GLU A 59 -0.29 15.84 -1.76
CA GLU A 59 -1.53 15.14 -1.45
C GLU A 59 -1.42 14.28 -0.19
N GLN A 60 -0.23 14.17 0.42
CA GLN A 60 0.00 13.26 1.57
C GLN A 60 -0.42 11.82 1.23
N THR A 61 0.00 11.35 0.06
CA THR A 61 -0.28 9.98 -0.43
C THR A 61 0.93 9.09 -0.19
N PHE A 62 0.69 7.94 0.44
CA PHE A 62 1.74 7.05 0.92
C PHE A 62 1.58 5.60 0.42
N TYR A 63 2.73 4.96 0.18
CA TYR A 63 2.85 3.54 -0.12
C TYR A 63 3.77 2.85 0.90
N LEU A 64 3.74 1.52 0.95
CA LEU A 64 4.60 0.75 1.85
C LEU A 64 6.08 1.02 1.51
N ASN A 65 6.93 1.10 2.52
CA ASN A 65 8.36 1.29 2.31
C ASN A 65 9.07 -0.06 2.09
N PRO A 66 9.64 -0.33 0.89
CA PRO A 66 10.41 -1.55 0.64
C PRO A 66 11.64 -1.66 1.54
N ASN A 67 12.24 -0.52 1.91
CA ASN A 67 13.44 -0.44 2.74
C ASN A 67 13.17 -0.41 4.24
N SER A 68 11.94 -0.73 4.68
CA SER A 68 11.55 -0.61 6.09
C SER A 68 12.36 -1.48 7.04
N LEU A 69 12.90 -2.62 6.61
CA LEU A 69 13.82 -3.41 7.44
C LEU A 69 15.07 -2.61 7.83
N TYR A 70 15.61 -1.84 6.89
CA TYR A 70 16.78 -0.99 7.13
C TYR A 70 16.39 0.28 7.89
N ASP A 71 15.31 0.96 7.48
CA ASP A 71 14.91 2.25 8.02
C ASP A 71 14.34 2.15 9.45
N VAL A 72 13.73 1.02 9.80
CA VAL A 72 13.03 0.81 11.08
C VAL A 72 13.71 -0.24 11.96
N GLY A 73 14.38 -1.23 11.34
CA GLY A 73 15.01 -2.36 12.01
C GLY A 73 14.15 -3.63 12.03
N GLU A 74 14.63 -4.64 12.78
CA GLU A 74 14.04 -6.00 12.81
C GLU A 74 12.55 -6.03 13.21
N GLY A 75 12.05 -5.01 13.90
CA GLY A 75 10.66 -4.89 14.33
C GLY A 75 9.67 -4.37 13.27
N HIS A 76 10.12 -4.01 12.06
CA HIS A 76 9.28 -3.29 11.07
C HIS A 76 7.97 -4.02 10.72
N LEU A 77 8.00 -5.35 10.57
CA LEU A 77 6.83 -6.16 10.24
C LEU A 77 5.72 -6.08 11.31
N MET A 78 6.11 -6.02 12.59
CA MET A 78 5.15 -5.85 13.68
C MET A 78 4.41 -4.51 13.57
N TYR A 79 5.09 -3.47 13.11
CA TYR A 79 4.48 -2.16 12.93
C TYR A 79 3.50 -2.15 11.75
N TYR A 80 3.76 -2.86 10.65
CA TYR A 80 2.77 -3.00 9.56
C TYR A 80 1.52 -3.74 10.03
N PHE A 81 1.69 -4.78 10.85
CA PHE A 81 0.56 -5.47 11.46
C PHE A 81 -0.26 -4.58 12.40
N ALA A 82 0.41 -3.83 13.28
CA ALA A 82 -0.25 -2.84 14.13
C ALA A 82 -0.95 -1.73 13.32
N MET A 83 -0.38 -1.34 12.18
CA MET A 83 -0.96 -0.35 11.26
C MET A 83 -2.24 -0.88 10.62
N GLY A 84 -2.23 -2.12 10.13
CA GLY A 84 -3.45 -2.76 9.64
C GLY A 84 -4.56 -2.80 10.69
N ARG A 85 -4.21 -3.11 11.95
CA ARG A 85 -5.15 -3.05 13.08
C ARG A 85 -5.66 -1.64 13.36
N LEU A 86 -4.80 -0.62 13.24
CA LEU A 86 -5.17 0.79 13.41
C LEU A 86 -6.17 1.23 12.35
N ILE A 87 -5.94 0.88 11.07
CA ILE A 87 -6.87 1.16 9.96
C ILE A 87 -8.21 0.46 10.20
N GLY A 88 -8.19 -0.83 10.52
CA GLY A 88 -9.41 -1.56 10.80
C GLY A 88 -10.18 -0.98 11.99
N ARG A 89 -9.48 -0.46 13.00
CA ARG A 89 -10.10 0.29 14.10
C ARG A 89 -10.71 1.60 13.63
N ALA A 90 -9.99 2.37 12.81
CA ALA A 90 -10.46 3.62 12.26
C ALA A 90 -11.78 3.43 11.48
N LEU A 91 -11.87 2.37 10.67
CA LEU A 91 -13.08 1.99 9.95
C LEU A 91 -14.26 1.68 10.88
N LEU A 92 -14.05 0.87 11.92
CA LEU A 92 -15.11 0.49 12.86
C LEU A 92 -15.60 1.69 13.71
N GLU A 93 -14.71 2.63 14.00
CA GLU A 93 -14.99 3.80 14.84
C GLU A 93 -15.40 5.04 14.03
N GLY A 94 -15.36 4.98 12.70
CA GLY A 94 -15.64 6.13 11.82
C GLY A 94 -14.63 7.27 11.99
N ARG A 95 -13.34 6.94 12.18
CA ARG A 95 -12.25 7.90 12.35
C ARG A 95 -11.43 8.03 11.09
N VAL A 96 -10.92 9.24 10.88
CA VAL A 96 -10.10 9.59 9.72
C VAL A 96 -8.61 9.54 10.06
N LEU A 97 -7.79 9.06 9.13
CA LEU A 97 -6.34 8.91 9.27
C LEU A 97 -5.59 10.25 9.09
N GLY A 98 -6.08 11.12 8.20
CA GLY A 98 -5.44 12.40 7.85
C GLY A 98 -4.36 12.30 6.77
N PHE A 99 -4.27 11.17 6.06
CA PHE A 99 -3.43 10.96 4.87
C PHE A 99 -4.06 9.90 3.95
N HIS A 100 -3.62 9.86 2.69
CA HIS A 100 -4.11 8.92 1.70
C HIS A 100 -3.19 7.69 1.59
N LEU A 101 -3.79 6.53 1.35
CA LEU A 101 -3.05 5.36 0.87
C LEU A 101 -3.05 5.38 -0.65
N ALA A 102 -1.93 5.04 -1.28
CA ALA A 102 -1.85 4.99 -2.73
C ALA A 102 -2.88 3.99 -3.30
N LEU A 103 -3.42 4.29 -4.48
CA LEU A 103 -4.45 3.49 -5.15
C LEU A 103 -4.14 1.99 -5.19
N PRO A 104 -2.91 1.54 -5.48
CA PRO A 104 -2.62 0.12 -5.54
C PRO A 104 -2.75 -0.57 -4.18
N LEU A 105 -2.39 0.12 -3.09
CA LEU A 105 -2.55 -0.41 -1.73
C LEU A 105 -4.03 -0.52 -1.33
N LEU A 106 -4.85 0.44 -1.73
CA LEU A 106 -6.32 0.37 -1.53
C LEU A 106 -6.90 -0.82 -2.29
N LYS A 107 -6.57 -0.97 -3.58
CA LYS A 107 -7.03 -2.10 -4.41
C LYS A 107 -6.62 -3.45 -3.81
N MET A 108 -5.37 -3.60 -3.38
CA MET A 108 -4.91 -4.83 -2.73
C MET A 108 -5.66 -5.11 -1.41
N THR A 109 -5.95 -4.08 -0.61
CA THR A 109 -6.75 -4.22 0.61
C THR A 109 -8.17 -4.71 0.33
N LEU A 110 -8.75 -4.27 -0.79
CA LEU A 110 -10.07 -4.67 -1.26
C LEU A 110 -10.07 -6.02 -2.03
N GLY A 111 -8.89 -6.61 -2.28
CA GLY A 111 -8.77 -7.82 -3.09
C GLY A 111 -9.06 -7.60 -4.58
N MET A 112 -8.89 -6.38 -5.08
CA MET A 112 -9.07 -6.02 -6.49
C MET A 112 -7.79 -6.24 -7.30
N PRO A 113 -7.90 -6.61 -8.59
CA PRO A 113 -6.74 -6.76 -9.46
C PRO A 113 -6.05 -5.41 -9.71
N LEU A 114 -4.74 -5.47 -9.94
CA LEU A 114 -3.93 -4.33 -10.39
C LEU A 114 -3.69 -4.43 -11.89
N SER A 115 -3.59 -3.27 -12.55
CA SER A 115 -3.16 -3.15 -13.93
C SER A 115 -1.85 -2.38 -14.04
N PHE A 116 -1.19 -2.42 -15.20
CA PHE A 116 0.05 -1.67 -15.43
C PHE A 116 -0.08 -0.16 -15.08
N ASN A 117 -1.25 0.44 -15.38
CA ASN A 117 -1.52 1.85 -15.08
C ASN A 117 -1.52 2.16 -13.58
N ASP A 118 -1.71 1.17 -12.71
CA ASP A 118 -1.64 1.36 -11.27
C ASP A 118 -0.23 1.73 -10.79
N LEU A 119 0.81 1.43 -11.58
CA LEU A 119 2.19 1.83 -11.30
C LEU A 119 2.36 3.35 -11.25
N GLU A 120 1.60 4.11 -12.06
CA GLU A 120 1.65 5.57 -12.07
C GLU A 120 1.35 6.16 -10.69
N TYR A 121 0.49 5.50 -9.90
CA TYR A 121 0.10 5.95 -8.56
C TYR A 121 1.09 5.56 -7.45
N VAL A 122 2.22 4.96 -7.80
CA VAL A 122 3.26 4.56 -6.86
C VAL A 122 4.62 5.08 -7.30
N ASP A 123 4.90 5.03 -8.59
CA ASP A 123 6.17 5.45 -9.20
C ASP A 123 5.93 6.02 -10.63
N PRO A 124 5.51 7.29 -10.76
CA PRO A 124 5.20 7.91 -12.05
C PRO A 124 6.38 7.95 -13.02
N GLU A 125 7.60 8.07 -12.49
CA GLU A 125 8.83 8.10 -13.27
C GLU A 125 9.09 6.74 -13.91
N THR A 126 9.04 5.67 -13.12
CA THR A 126 9.18 4.29 -13.62
C THR A 126 8.06 3.95 -14.61
N TYR A 127 6.81 4.34 -14.32
CA TYR A 127 5.69 4.16 -15.24
C TYR A 127 5.96 4.80 -16.61
N THR A 128 6.39 6.06 -16.63
CA THR A 128 6.70 6.79 -17.87
C THR A 128 7.84 6.13 -18.64
N MET A 129 8.90 5.71 -17.94
CA MET A 129 10.05 5.03 -18.54
C MET A 129 9.65 3.71 -19.20
N LEU A 130 8.87 2.87 -18.50
CA LEU A 130 8.40 1.57 -18.99
C LEU A 130 7.41 1.72 -20.14
N LEU A 131 6.51 2.72 -20.07
CA LEU A 131 5.58 3.02 -21.16
C LEU A 131 6.33 3.43 -22.42
N ALA A 132 7.37 4.26 -22.30
CA ALA A 132 8.23 4.60 -23.43
C ALA A 132 8.99 3.38 -23.97
N LEU A 133 9.44 2.48 -23.10
CA LEU A 133 10.12 1.25 -23.52
C LEU A 133 9.20 0.34 -24.35
N LEU A 134 7.92 0.24 -24.00
CA LEU A 134 6.94 -0.55 -24.76
C LEU A 134 6.64 0.04 -26.15
N VAL A 135 6.68 1.37 -26.29
CA VAL A 135 6.30 2.07 -27.53
C VAL A 135 7.47 2.22 -28.50
N ASP A 136 8.67 2.45 -27.98
CA ASP A 136 9.87 2.70 -28.79
C ASP A 136 10.53 1.37 -29.21
N ASP A 137 11.06 1.32 -30.43
CA ASP A 137 11.97 0.26 -30.91
C ASP A 137 13.43 0.59 -30.51
N GLY A 138 14.31 -0.42 -30.54
CA GLY A 138 15.72 -0.27 -30.19
C GLY A 138 15.97 -0.32 -28.69
N ALA A 139 15.24 -1.16 -27.95
CA ALA A 139 15.42 -1.32 -26.51
C ALA A 139 16.88 -1.64 -26.10
N GLU A 140 17.64 -2.33 -26.95
CA GLU A 140 19.07 -2.63 -26.73
C GLU A 140 19.94 -1.37 -26.58
N GLU A 141 19.55 -0.24 -27.19
CA GLU A 141 20.30 1.02 -27.08
C GLU A 141 20.20 1.64 -25.68
N ARG A 142 19.19 1.25 -24.89
CA ARG A 142 18.98 1.73 -23.53
C ARG A 142 19.90 1.07 -22.51
N GLY A 143 20.58 -0.02 -22.87
CA GLY A 143 21.53 -0.72 -22.01
C GLY A 143 20.91 -1.26 -20.71
N LEU A 144 19.60 -1.54 -20.74
CA LEU A 144 18.87 -2.10 -19.61
C LEU A 144 19.18 -3.59 -19.48
N LYS A 145 19.11 -4.08 -18.25
CA LYS A 145 19.30 -5.49 -17.89
C LYS A 145 18.14 -5.92 -17.02
N PHE A 146 17.90 -7.22 -16.90
CA PHE A 146 16.85 -7.76 -16.01
C PHE A 146 17.22 -7.68 -14.52
N CYS A 147 17.66 -6.52 -14.06
CA CYS A 147 17.92 -6.20 -12.67
C CYS A 147 17.57 -4.75 -12.39
N ILE A 148 17.37 -4.43 -11.11
CA ILE A 148 17.16 -3.08 -10.63
C ILE A 148 18.20 -2.75 -9.56
N GLU A 149 18.47 -1.46 -9.44
CA GLU A 149 19.39 -0.91 -8.46
C GLU A 149 18.62 -0.21 -7.35
N GLU A 150 18.66 -0.74 -6.14
CA GLU A 150 18.12 -0.09 -4.96
C GLU A 150 19.21 0.63 -4.17
N LYS A 151 18.94 1.89 -3.83
CA LYS A 151 19.78 2.68 -2.94
C LYS A 151 19.20 2.62 -1.54
N LEU A 152 19.97 2.08 -0.59
CA LEU A 152 19.60 2.10 0.82
C LEU A 152 19.83 3.49 1.40
N LYS A 153 18.89 3.95 2.24
CA LYS A 153 18.96 5.27 2.86
C LYS A 153 20.16 5.33 3.81
N GLY A 154 21.10 6.24 3.63
CA GLY A 154 22.25 6.40 4.54
C GLY A 154 23.47 5.52 4.25
N ASP A 155 23.42 4.67 3.22
CA ASP A 155 24.61 4.13 2.56
C ASP A 155 24.56 4.51 1.07
N GLU A 156 24.99 5.74 0.77
CA GLU A 156 25.09 6.24 -0.61
C GLU A 156 26.19 5.52 -1.42
N THR A 157 26.95 4.61 -0.79
CA THR A 157 28.05 3.87 -1.43
C THR A 157 27.70 2.45 -1.80
N SER A 158 26.69 1.83 -1.18
CA SER A 158 26.23 0.48 -1.51
C SER A 158 24.95 0.51 -2.36
N THR A 159 25.09 0.24 -3.66
CA THR A 159 23.95 -0.10 -4.52
C THR A 159 23.64 -1.59 -4.41
N HIS A 160 22.42 -1.93 -4.05
CA HIS A 160 21.96 -3.33 -4.07
C HIS A 160 21.34 -3.65 -5.42
N VAL A 161 21.93 -4.62 -6.11
CA VAL A 161 21.42 -5.11 -7.40
C VAL A 161 20.51 -6.30 -7.16
N ILE A 162 19.25 -6.17 -7.57
CA ILE A 162 18.23 -7.20 -7.44
C ILE A 162 17.94 -7.73 -8.84
N ASP A 163 18.17 -9.03 -9.03
CA ASP A 163 17.84 -9.70 -10.29
C ASP A 163 16.31 -9.92 -10.35
N LEU A 164 15.69 -9.44 -11.42
CA LEU A 164 14.25 -9.57 -11.67
C LEU A 164 13.86 -10.96 -12.18
N ILE A 165 14.82 -11.66 -12.77
CA ILE A 165 14.75 -13.06 -13.21
C ILE A 165 16.06 -13.76 -12.78
N PRO A 166 16.13 -15.10 -12.76
CA PRO A 166 17.38 -15.79 -12.45
C PRO A 166 18.54 -15.30 -13.33
N ASP A 167 19.62 -14.85 -12.70
CA ASP A 167 20.80 -14.28 -13.37
C ASP A 167 20.52 -13.02 -14.22
N GLY A 168 19.48 -12.27 -13.88
CA GLY A 168 18.97 -11.15 -14.68
C GLY A 168 19.97 -10.01 -14.94
N ARG A 169 20.91 -9.73 -14.04
CA ARG A 169 22.02 -8.78 -14.27
C ARG A 169 22.93 -9.13 -15.45
N ASN A 170 22.87 -10.36 -15.95
CA ASN A 170 23.64 -10.85 -17.09
C ASN A 170 22.79 -10.99 -18.36
N ILE A 171 21.53 -10.59 -18.31
CA ILE A 171 20.58 -10.68 -19.43
C ILE A 171 20.21 -9.25 -19.86
N ASP A 172 20.61 -8.89 -21.08
CA ASP A 172 20.30 -7.58 -21.67
C ASP A 172 18.84 -7.53 -22.16
N VAL A 173 18.24 -6.35 -22.05
CA VAL A 173 16.89 -6.08 -22.54
C VAL A 173 16.96 -5.64 -24.00
N ASP A 174 16.14 -6.25 -24.85
CA ASP A 174 16.01 -5.98 -26.28
C ASP A 174 14.53 -5.98 -26.70
N ASP A 175 14.26 -5.67 -27.97
CA ASP A 175 12.88 -5.60 -28.46
C ASP A 175 12.11 -6.93 -28.41
N HIS A 176 12.79 -8.07 -28.27
CA HIS A 176 12.14 -9.39 -28.19
C HIS A 176 11.72 -9.74 -26.76
N ASN A 177 12.37 -9.14 -25.75
CA ASN A 177 12.15 -9.46 -24.34
C ASN A 177 11.67 -8.28 -23.48
N LYS A 178 11.54 -7.07 -24.06
CA LYS A 178 11.13 -5.85 -23.34
C LYS A 178 9.77 -5.97 -22.64
N ASP A 179 8.80 -6.69 -23.21
CA ASP A 179 7.51 -6.94 -22.56
C ASP A 179 7.66 -7.72 -21.26
N GLU A 180 8.54 -8.74 -21.23
CA GLU A 180 8.83 -9.48 -20.01
C GLU A 180 9.52 -8.59 -18.98
N TYR A 181 10.51 -7.79 -19.41
CA TYR A 181 11.19 -6.85 -18.52
C TYR A 181 10.19 -5.89 -17.86
N VAL A 182 9.29 -5.29 -18.64
CA VAL A 182 8.26 -4.38 -18.14
C VAL A 182 7.36 -5.06 -17.12
N ASN A 183 6.88 -6.26 -17.41
CA ASN A 183 6.06 -7.03 -16.48
C ASN A 183 6.83 -7.36 -15.18
N ARG A 184 8.12 -7.68 -15.26
CA ARG A 184 8.95 -7.96 -14.08
C ARG A 184 9.17 -6.74 -13.20
N VAL A 185 9.50 -5.59 -13.80
CA VAL A 185 9.64 -4.33 -13.05
C VAL A 185 8.32 -3.94 -12.40
N PHE A 186 7.21 -4.03 -13.14
CA PHE A 186 5.88 -3.76 -12.63
C PHE A 186 5.54 -4.62 -11.40
N ARG A 187 5.75 -5.93 -11.47
CA ARG A 187 5.50 -6.86 -10.37
C ARG A 187 6.40 -6.57 -9.16
N TYR A 188 7.67 -6.28 -9.41
CA TYR A 188 8.62 -6.01 -8.35
C TYR A 188 8.24 -4.74 -7.56
N VAL A 189 8.01 -3.63 -8.27
CA VAL A 189 7.74 -2.32 -7.66
C VAL A 189 6.43 -2.32 -6.89
N LEU A 190 5.38 -2.95 -7.42
CA LEU A 190 4.09 -2.98 -6.73
C LEU A 190 4.02 -4.04 -5.62
N PHE A 191 4.59 -5.23 -5.81
CA PHE A 191 4.33 -6.36 -4.91
C PHE A 191 5.58 -6.91 -4.23
N GLU A 192 6.58 -7.32 -5.00
CA GLU A 192 7.64 -8.19 -4.48
C GLU A 192 8.52 -7.45 -3.47
N SER A 193 8.81 -6.18 -3.74
CA SER A 193 9.60 -5.28 -2.88
C SER A 193 8.99 -5.01 -1.50
N VAL A 194 7.67 -5.17 -1.37
CA VAL A 194 6.92 -4.88 -0.14
C VAL A 194 6.10 -6.08 0.36
N SER A 195 6.40 -7.27 -0.14
CA SER A 195 5.64 -8.50 0.06
C SER A 195 5.35 -8.82 1.53
N SER A 196 6.39 -8.82 2.37
CA SER A 196 6.27 -9.13 3.81
C SER A 196 5.51 -8.04 4.57
N GLN A 197 5.73 -6.77 4.21
CA GLN A 197 5.08 -5.60 4.77
C GLN A 197 3.58 -5.63 4.46
N LEU A 198 3.24 -5.91 3.19
CA LEU A 198 1.88 -6.02 2.69
C LEU A 198 1.14 -7.15 3.38
N TYR A 199 1.75 -8.34 3.50
CA TYR A 199 1.16 -9.47 4.21
C TYR A 199 0.77 -9.09 5.65
N MET A 200 1.69 -8.48 6.40
CA MET A 200 1.45 -8.11 7.79
C MET A 200 0.39 -7.01 7.90
N PHE A 201 0.42 -6.03 6.99
CA PHE A 201 -0.59 -4.99 6.89
C PHE A 201 -1.99 -5.58 6.67
N LEU A 202 -2.17 -6.40 5.63
CA LEU A 202 -3.46 -7.02 5.30
C LEU A 202 -3.97 -7.91 6.43
N LYS A 203 -3.08 -8.71 7.03
CA LYS A 203 -3.39 -9.54 8.19
C LYS A 203 -3.97 -8.71 9.35
N GLY A 204 -3.38 -7.54 9.63
CA GLY A 204 -3.85 -6.63 10.66
C GLY A 204 -5.22 -6.03 10.33
N VAL A 205 -5.45 -5.62 9.08
CA VAL A 205 -6.74 -5.09 8.62
C VAL A 205 -7.83 -6.15 8.74
N TYR A 206 -7.59 -7.35 8.22
CA TYR A 206 -8.58 -8.43 8.17
C TYR A 206 -8.89 -9.05 9.54
N GLU A 207 -7.97 -8.94 10.50
CA GLU A 207 -8.27 -9.29 11.89
C GLU A 207 -9.33 -8.36 12.51
N MET A 208 -9.33 -7.10 12.12
CA MET A 208 -10.28 -6.09 12.61
C MET A 208 -11.60 -6.14 11.86
N VAL A 209 -11.54 -6.05 10.53
CA VAL A 209 -12.69 -5.98 9.64
C VAL A 209 -12.64 -7.14 8.66
N PRO A 210 -13.62 -8.06 8.67
CA PRO A 210 -13.65 -9.17 7.72
C PRO A 210 -13.60 -8.68 6.27
N GLN A 211 -12.85 -9.38 5.43
CA GLN A 211 -12.63 -9.00 4.03
C GLN A 211 -13.94 -8.87 3.25
N GLU A 212 -14.94 -9.68 3.58
CA GLU A 212 -16.27 -9.70 2.94
C GLU A 212 -17.03 -8.38 3.13
N LEU A 213 -16.70 -7.59 4.15
CA LEU A 213 -17.26 -6.25 4.33
C LEU A 213 -16.49 -5.19 3.53
N LEU A 214 -15.21 -5.45 3.25
CA LEU A 214 -14.35 -4.52 2.51
C LEU A 214 -14.62 -4.58 1.01
N ILE A 215 -14.91 -5.75 0.44
CA ILE A 215 -15.22 -5.91 -1.00
C ILE A 215 -16.44 -5.11 -1.49
N LEU A 216 -17.23 -4.54 -0.57
CA LEU A 216 -18.37 -3.69 -0.91
C LEU A 216 -17.97 -2.28 -1.33
N PHE A 217 -16.74 -1.86 -1.00
CA PHE A 217 -16.20 -0.57 -1.39
C PHE A 217 -15.47 -0.66 -2.72
N ASP A 218 -15.57 0.38 -3.53
CA ASP A 218 -14.54 0.66 -4.51
C ASP A 218 -13.35 1.42 -3.87
N PRO A 219 -12.19 1.53 -4.53
CA PRO A 219 -11.01 2.16 -3.94
C PRO A 219 -11.22 3.63 -3.54
N GLU A 220 -12.02 4.39 -4.29
CA GLU A 220 -12.30 5.81 -4.00
C GLU A 220 -13.20 5.93 -2.77
N GLU A 221 -14.23 5.08 -2.66
CA GLU A 221 -15.13 5.02 -1.50
C GLU A 221 -14.36 4.56 -0.25
N PHE A 222 -13.45 3.60 -0.40
CA PHE A 222 -12.63 3.11 0.70
C PHE A 222 -11.67 4.19 1.21
N ASP A 223 -10.97 4.87 0.31
CA ASP A 223 -10.09 6.00 0.63
C ASP A 223 -10.87 7.13 1.32
N TYR A 224 -12.07 7.45 0.80
CA TYR A 224 -12.92 8.48 1.39
C TYR A 224 -13.32 8.16 2.84
N VAL A 225 -13.61 6.90 3.16
CA VAL A 225 -13.94 6.51 4.55
C VAL A 225 -12.71 6.64 5.45
N LEU A 226 -11.51 6.37 4.93
CA LEU A 226 -10.25 6.45 5.69
C LEU A 226 -9.73 7.88 5.86
N TYR A 227 -9.83 8.72 4.84
CA TYR A 227 -9.33 10.10 4.88
C TYR A 227 -10.40 11.10 5.34
N GLY A 228 -11.66 10.84 5.03
CA GLY A 228 -12.77 11.78 5.19
C GLY A 228 -12.89 12.79 4.05
N SER A 229 -13.74 13.80 4.22
CA SER A 229 -13.76 14.97 3.33
C SER A 229 -13.93 16.25 4.12
N ASP A 230 -13.35 17.34 3.61
CA ASP A 230 -13.63 18.67 4.12
C ASP A 230 -15.06 19.16 3.76
N GLU A 231 -15.71 18.59 2.72
CA GLU A 231 -17.11 18.90 2.37
C GLU A 231 -17.86 17.67 1.80
N ILE A 232 -18.94 17.27 2.48
CA ILE A 232 -19.89 16.27 1.96
C ILE A 232 -20.76 16.92 0.87
N ASN A 233 -20.40 16.73 -0.41
CA ASN A 233 -21.34 16.99 -1.50
C ASN A 233 -22.06 15.70 -1.91
N ALA A 234 -23.12 15.37 -1.17
CA ALA A 234 -23.97 14.19 -1.40
C ALA A 234 -24.57 14.10 -2.83
N VAL A 235 -24.59 15.21 -3.58
CA VAL A 235 -25.07 15.26 -4.97
C VAL A 235 -24.00 14.74 -5.94
N ALA A 236 -22.72 15.03 -5.71
CA ALA A 236 -21.61 14.50 -6.52
C ALA A 236 -21.50 12.98 -6.40
N TRP A 237 -21.67 12.45 -5.18
CA TRP A 237 -21.68 11.03 -4.87
C TRP A 237 -22.79 10.26 -5.61
N LYS A 238 -24.04 10.75 -5.54
CA LYS A 238 -25.18 10.11 -6.24
C LYS A 238 -25.05 10.16 -7.76
N ARG A 239 -24.36 11.18 -8.31
CA ARG A 239 -24.17 11.34 -9.75
C ARG A 239 -23.09 10.42 -10.29
N LYS A 240 -21.95 10.28 -9.60
CA LYS A 240 -20.85 9.38 -9.99
C LYS A 240 -21.25 7.90 -9.93
N ARG A 241 -22.02 7.50 -8.91
CA ARG A 241 -22.53 6.11 -8.79
C ARG A 241 -23.45 5.71 -9.95
N ARG A 242 -24.18 6.65 -10.56
CA ARG A 242 -25.04 6.39 -11.73
C ARG A 242 -24.24 6.25 -13.03
N LEU A 243 -23.25 7.11 -13.27
CA LEU A 243 -22.40 7.02 -14.46
C LEU A 243 -21.61 5.70 -14.54
N ARG A 244 -21.19 5.16 -13.38
CA ARG A 244 -20.43 3.91 -13.31
C ARG A 244 -21.22 2.69 -13.79
N ASN A 245 -22.51 2.62 -13.47
CA ASN A 245 -23.39 1.55 -13.96
C ASN A 245 -23.52 1.60 -15.49
N ASP A 246 -23.50 2.79 -16.08
CA ASP A 246 -23.58 2.97 -17.54
C ASP A 246 -22.24 2.65 -18.24
N LEU A 247 -21.09 2.95 -17.61
CA LEU A 247 -19.75 2.68 -18.16
C LEU A 247 -19.33 1.19 -18.08
N SER A 248 -19.79 0.47 -17.05
CA SER A 248 -19.58 -0.98 -16.92
C SER A 248 -20.24 -1.81 -18.05
N ALA A 249 -21.11 -1.18 -18.84
CA ALA A 249 -21.78 -1.80 -19.98
C ALA A 249 -21.06 -1.57 -21.32
N SER A 250 -19.86 -0.97 -21.36
CA SER A 250 -19.30 -0.47 -22.63
C SER A 250 -17.78 -0.58 -22.80
N ILE A 251 -17.03 -1.31 -21.96
CA ILE A 251 -15.58 -1.48 -22.15
C ILE A 251 -15.20 -2.96 -21.99
N ASP A 252 -15.16 -3.68 -23.10
CA ASP A 252 -14.36 -4.89 -23.29
C ASP A 252 -12.93 -4.45 -23.63
N ILE A 253 -11.97 -4.68 -22.73
CA ILE A 253 -10.54 -4.66 -23.05
C ILE A 253 -9.90 -5.86 -22.35
N GLU A 254 -9.65 -6.90 -23.13
CA GLU A 254 -8.74 -8.00 -22.81
C GLU A 254 -7.32 -7.43 -22.73
N ASP A 255 -6.85 -7.19 -21.50
CA ASP A 255 -5.46 -7.39 -21.04
C ASP A 255 -5.44 -7.07 -19.53
N VAL A 256 -6.15 -7.91 -18.78
CA VAL A 256 -6.00 -8.01 -17.32
C VAL A 256 -4.81 -8.91 -17.10
N ILE A 257 -3.68 -8.38 -16.59
CA ILE A 257 -2.68 -9.25 -15.98
C ILE A 257 -3.34 -9.84 -14.75
N GLU A 258 -3.76 -11.10 -14.87
CA GLU A 258 -4.27 -11.91 -13.78
C GLU A 258 -3.09 -12.23 -12.84
N VAL A 259 -2.69 -11.25 -12.02
CA VAL A 259 -1.85 -11.53 -10.86
C VAL A 259 -2.75 -12.24 -9.85
N ALA A 260 -2.77 -13.57 -9.95
CA ALA A 260 -3.32 -14.56 -9.03
C ALA A 260 -4.40 -14.03 -8.03
N GLY A 261 -5.66 -14.26 -8.41
CA GLY A 261 -6.83 -14.52 -7.58
C GLY A 261 -6.86 -14.07 -6.12
N THR A 262 -7.46 -12.92 -5.84
CA THR A 262 -8.00 -12.51 -4.53
C THR A 262 -6.95 -12.33 -3.41
N GLY A 263 -7.27 -11.51 -2.40
CA GLY A 263 -6.39 -11.33 -1.22
C GLY A 263 -6.02 -12.64 -0.49
N MET A 264 -6.71 -13.76 -0.78
CA MET A 264 -6.32 -15.10 -0.33
C MET A 264 -5.12 -15.67 -1.09
N ASP A 265 -4.96 -15.45 -2.40
CA ASP A 265 -3.77 -15.95 -3.13
C ASP A 265 -2.51 -15.23 -2.64
N ILE A 266 -2.58 -13.92 -2.38
CA ILE A 266 -1.48 -13.16 -1.75
C ILE A 266 -1.14 -13.76 -0.37
N LEU A 267 -2.12 -14.03 0.49
CA LEU A 267 -1.84 -14.67 1.78
C LEU A 267 -1.35 -16.12 1.64
N SER A 268 -1.79 -16.85 0.61
CA SER A 268 -1.38 -18.24 0.34
C SER A 268 0.04 -18.34 -0.24
N LEU A 269 0.48 -17.34 -1.03
CA LEU A 269 1.85 -17.20 -1.53
C LEU A 269 2.89 -17.07 -0.39
N PHE A 270 2.46 -16.76 0.82
CA PHE A 270 3.31 -16.63 2.02
C PHE A 270 3.04 -17.70 3.10
N LEU A 271 2.17 -18.68 2.84
CA LEU A 271 1.86 -19.77 3.78
C LEU A 271 2.45 -21.13 3.36
N ASP A 272 3.12 -21.21 2.22
CA ASP A 272 3.94 -22.36 1.84
C ASP A 272 5.40 -22.14 2.30
N ASP A 273 5.65 -22.39 3.59
CA ASP A 273 6.88 -22.92 4.19
C ASP A 273 6.60 -23.45 5.62
#